data_AF-A0A919Y992-F1
#
_entry.id   AF-A0A919Y992-F1
#
_cell.length_a   1.000
_cell.length_b   1.000
_cell.length_c   1.000
_cell.angle_alpha   90.00
_cell.angle_beta   90.00
_cell.angle_gamma   90.00
#
_symmetry.space_group_name_H-M   'P 1'
#
loop_
_entity.id
_entity.type
_entity.pdbx_description
1 polymer ?
#
loop_
_entity_poly.entity_id
_entity_poly.type
_entity_poly.pdbx_seq_one_letter_code
_entity_poly.pdbx_strand_id
1 'polypeptide(L)'
;MRQVTSGYQKQNDEKKRLMSKGFQMFGLRRGLRLLVLASLISAGMLAGSAAVPAMAAEAGTAAGMNQDQSEALTYLNSVRAKVGLQPLQFSATISKAARLHALYYNANHEKLAENSHSQTKGASGFTGATVLERLKASGWSPGPNGYTTGEVMHFEQSGSKEAIESWLNTAYHREIILSHKYKEIGIGLVDGTAVMDLAGPYDPAPIKGGIAVFPYNGMKNVDVGFYGLENPNPLSKFNVKESGYIISATAQNEMVWHKADITDESGADVPYFEELRNKNTLFMYPKSVLKENHTYKVSLSYEMKGKAGKQQITWSFTTGAAGSKS
;
A
#
# COMPACT_ATOMS: atom_id res chain seq x y z
N MET A 1 2.37 -34.02 -13.92
CA MET A 1 2.75 -32.80 -13.17
C MET A 1 3.13 -31.64 -14.12
N ARG A 2 2.21 -31.20 -15.00
CA ARG A 2 2.44 -30.10 -15.96
C ARG A 2 1.50 -28.90 -15.75
N GLN A 3 0.70 -28.89 -14.67
CA GLN A 3 -0.43 -27.96 -14.55
C GLN A 3 -0.18 -26.71 -13.69
N VAL A 4 0.81 -26.69 -12.79
CA VAL A 4 1.01 -25.51 -11.91
C VAL A 4 1.89 -24.44 -12.57
N THR A 5 2.90 -24.83 -13.36
CA THR A 5 3.70 -23.92 -14.20
C THR A 5 2.90 -23.31 -15.36
N SER A 6 1.77 -23.91 -15.73
CA SER A 6 0.90 -23.43 -16.82
C SER A 6 0.03 -22.23 -16.43
N GLY A 7 -0.27 -22.03 -15.14
CA GLY A 7 -1.15 -20.94 -14.69
C GLY A 7 -0.44 -19.59 -14.69
N TYR A 8 0.78 -19.56 -14.15
CA TYR A 8 1.58 -18.34 -13.99
C TYR A 8 2.09 -17.79 -15.33
N GLN A 9 2.56 -18.66 -16.23
CA GLN A 9 2.93 -18.24 -17.58
C GLN A 9 1.73 -17.77 -18.42
N LYS A 10 0.55 -18.40 -18.28
CA LYS A 10 -0.68 -17.94 -18.96
C LYS A 10 -1.12 -16.56 -18.49
N GLN A 11 -0.94 -16.24 -17.21
CA GLN A 11 -1.28 -14.92 -16.64
C GLN A 11 -0.41 -13.81 -17.24
N ASN A 12 0.88 -14.10 -17.50
CA ASN A 12 1.82 -13.18 -18.14
C ASN A 12 1.61 -13.05 -19.67
N ASP A 13 1.22 -14.12 -20.35
CA ASP A 13 0.89 -14.08 -21.78
C ASP A 13 -0.43 -13.34 -22.03
N GLU A 14 -1.42 -13.47 -21.14
CA GLU A 14 -2.67 -12.71 -21.20
C GLU A 14 -2.43 -11.22 -20.91
N LYS A 15 -1.55 -10.88 -19.96
CA LYS A 15 -1.08 -9.50 -19.71
C LYS A 15 -0.43 -8.90 -20.97
N LYS A 16 0.47 -9.62 -21.63
CA LYS A 16 1.11 -9.17 -22.89
C LYS A 16 0.11 -9.03 -24.04
N ARG A 17 -0.85 -9.95 -24.16
CA ARG A 17 -1.88 -9.95 -25.22
C ARG A 17 -2.91 -8.84 -25.05
N LEU A 18 -3.25 -8.47 -23.81
CA LEU A 18 -4.15 -7.36 -23.53
C LEU A 18 -3.46 -6.01 -23.80
N MET A 19 -2.17 -5.87 -23.47
CA MET A 19 -1.40 -4.66 -23.81
C MET A 19 -1.19 -4.49 -25.32
N SER A 20 -1.01 -5.57 -26.08
CA SER A 20 -0.78 -5.46 -27.54
C SER A 20 -2.01 -5.06 -28.34
N LYS A 21 -3.23 -5.22 -27.78
CA LYS A 21 -4.49 -4.87 -28.46
C LYS A 21 -4.90 -3.40 -28.29
N GLY A 22 -4.25 -2.66 -27.39
CA GLY A 22 -4.53 -1.23 -27.15
C GLY A 22 -3.73 -0.27 -28.04
N PHE A 23 -2.79 -0.76 -28.85
CA PHE A 23 -1.84 0.10 -29.58
C PHE A 23 -2.12 0.12 -31.09
N GLN A 24 -3.23 0.74 -31.48
CA GLN A 24 -3.40 1.30 -32.82
C GLN A 24 -4.19 2.60 -32.75
N MET A 25 -3.49 3.74 -32.66
CA MET A 25 -3.66 4.91 -33.54
C MET A 25 -3.10 6.20 -32.94
N PHE A 26 -2.68 7.08 -33.86
CA PHE A 26 -2.29 8.50 -33.73
C PHE A 26 -0.90 8.74 -33.11
N GLY A 27 0.03 9.43 -33.76
CA GLY A 27 -0.11 10.41 -34.82
C GLY A 27 0.62 11.67 -34.39
N LEU A 28 1.85 11.83 -34.89
CA LEU A 28 2.75 12.98 -34.72
C LEU A 28 2.02 14.34 -34.77
N ARG A 29 2.31 15.25 -33.82
CA ARG A 29 2.42 16.70 -34.10
C ARG A 29 3.20 17.46 -33.02
N ARG A 30 4.18 18.23 -33.52
CA ARG A 30 5.15 19.08 -32.80
C ARG A 30 4.62 20.51 -32.63
N GLY A 31 5.16 21.21 -31.63
CA GLY A 31 5.10 22.67 -31.45
C GLY A 31 4.48 23.05 -30.10
N LEU A 32 4.93 24.03 -29.32
CA LEU A 32 5.94 25.08 -29.48
C LEU A 32 6.24 25.59 -28.05
N ARG A 33 7.51 25.87 -27.74
CA ARG A 33 7.95 26.45 -26.46
C ARG A 33 7.65 27.95 -26.42
N LEU A 34 7.15 28.45 -25.29
CA LEU A 34 7.18 29.88 -24.97
C LEU A 34 7.62 30.07 -23.51
N LEU A 35 8.83 30.62 -23.39
CA LEU A 35 9.42 31.24 -22.21
C LEU A 35 8.87 32.67 -22.10
N VAL A 36 8.38 33.05 -20.92
CA VAL A 36 8.31 34.48 -20.52
C VAL A 36 8.79 34.58 -19.06
N LEU A 37 9.92 35.27 -18.90
CA LEU A 37 10.42 35.85 -17.65
C LEU A 37 9.87 37.28 -17.53
N ALA A 38 9.41 37.67 -16.34
CA ALA A 38 9.40 39.06 -15.90
C ALA A 38 9.35 39.16 -14.36
N SER A 39 10.46 39.64 -13.80
CA SER A 39 10.67 40.36 -12.52
C SER A 39 9.82 41.65 -12.49
N LEU A 40 9.53 42.41 -11.42
CA LEU A 40 10.05 42.63 -10.04
C LEU A 40 9.11 43.68 -9.34
N ILE A 41 9.23 43.86 -8.00
CA ILE A 41 8.89 45.06 -7.14
C ILE A 41 7.40 45.24 -6.76
N SER A 42 6.96 45.57 -5.52
CA SER A 42 7.55 45.71 -4.18
C SER A 42 6.43 45.92 -3.12
N ALA A 43 6.79 45.63 -1.86
CA ALA A 43 6.40 46.27 -0.60
C ALA A 43 4.95 46.25 -0.09
N GLY A 44 4.80 45.75 1.15
CA GLY A 44 3.79 46.25 2.09
C GLY A 44 3.18 45.20 3.02
N MET A 45 3.64 45.20 4.27
CA MET A 45 2.86 45.09 5.52
C MET A 45 3.42 44.09 6.54
N LEU A 46 3.78 44.66 7.70
CA LEU A 46 4.02 43.97 8.95
C LEU A 46 2.72 43.28 9.41
N ALA A 47 2.76 41.96 9.50
CA ALA A 47 1.85 41.19 10.33
C ALA A 47 2.68 40.17 11.11
N GLY A 48 2.68 40.31 12.43
CA GLY A 48 3.34 39.36 13.34
C GLY A 48 2.74 37.97 13.16
N SER A 49 3.46 37.10 12.47
CA SER A 49 3.23 35.66 12.54
C SER A 49 4.08 35.12 13.68
N ALA A 50 3.43 34.68 14.75
CA ALA A 50 4.04 33.75 15.68
C ALA A 50 4.47 32.53 14.86
N ALA A 51 5.78 32.38 14.66
CA ALA A 51 6.36 31.24 13.99
C ALA A 51 6.01 30.00 14.82
N VAL A 52 5.03 29.22 14.34
CA VAL A 52 4.89 27.83 14.75
C VAL A 52 6.20 27.17 14.35
N PRO A 53 6.98 26.57 15.26
CA PRO A 53 8.19 25.88 14.84
C PRO A 53 7.75 24.75 13.90
N ALA A 54 8.10 24.90 12.62
CA ALA A 54 8.02 23.82 11.66
C ALA A 54 8.93 22.72 12.20
N MET A 55 8.32 21.67 12.72
CA MET A 55 9.00 20.45 13.13
C MET A 55 9.42 19.71 11.86
N ALA A 56 10.38 20.28 11.15
CA ALA A 56 11.18 19.59 10.15
C ALA A 56 12.11 18.67 10.93
N ALA A 57 11.63 17.47 11.22
CA ALA A 57 12.53 16.38 11.59
C ALA A 57 13.37 16.09 10.34
N GLU A 58 14.60 16.60 10.31
CA GLU A 58 15.64 16.04 9.45
C GLU A 58 15.79 14.57 9.85
N ALA A 59 15.25 13.68 9.01
CA ALA A 59 15.46 12.26 9.14
C ALA A 59 16.94 11.98 8.80
N GLY A 60 17.81 12.07 9.81
CA GLY A 60 19.11 11.43 9.74
C GLY A 60 18.90 9.97 9.34
N THR A 61 19.58 9.53 8.29
CA THR A 61 19.53 8.15 7.83
C THR A 61 19.85 7.25 9.03
N ALA A 62 18.89 6.41 9.43
CA ALA A 62 19.10 5.48 10.52
C ALA A 62 20.33 4.62 10.19
N ALA A 63 21.23 4.43 11.16
CA ALA A 63 22.48 3.70 10.95
C ALA A 63 22.22 2.33 10.28
N GLY A 64 22.88 2.09 9.15
CA GLY A 64 22.77 0.82 8.40
C GLY A 64 21.65 0.74 7.36
N MET A 65 20.88 1.81 7.13
CA MET A 65 19.91 1.89 6.05
C MET A 65 20.57 2.24 4.71
N ASN A 66 20.25 1.50 3.63
CA ASN A 66 20.71 1.83 2.28
C ASN A 66 19.73 2.77 1.55
N GLN A 67 20.12 3.26 0.36
CA GLN A 67 19.33 4.22 -0.41
C GLN A 67 17.93 3.69 -0.79
N ASP A 68 17.84 2.46 -1.30
CA ASP A 68 16.57 1.82 -1.68
C ASP A 68 15.60 1.73 -0.47
N GLN A 69 16.11 1.32 0.69
CA GLN A 69 15.35 1.26 1.94
C GLN A 69 14.91 2.65 2.41
N SER A 70 15.77 3.66 2.26
CA SER A 70 15.48 5.04 2.65
C SER A 70 14.38 5.65 1.79
N GLU A 71 14.45 5.46 0.47
CA GLU A 71 13.43 5.93 -0.48
C GLU A 71 12.09 5.25 -0.23
N ALA A 72 12.11 3.93 -0.04
CA ALA A 72 10.92 3.12 0.26
C ALA A 72 10.26 3.55 1.58
N LEU A 73 11.05 3.71 2.65
CA LEU A 73 10.54 4.16 3.94
C LEU A 73 9.97 5.58 3.87
N THR A 74 10.70 6.49 3.23
CA THR A 74 10.28 7.89 3.07
C THR A 74 8.96 7.96 2.32
N TYR A 75 8.85 7.20 1.23
CA TYR A 75 7.61 7.11 0.45
C TYR A 75 6.45 6.59 1.31
N LEU A 76 6.61 5.43 1.97
CA LEU A 76 5.55 4.84 2.79
C LEU A 76 5.14 5.75 3.94
N ASN A 77 6.09 6.36 4.65
CA ASN A 77 5.80 7.29 5.73
C ASN A 77 5.06 8.55 5.23
N SER A 78 5.34 9.01 4.00
CA SER A 78 4.57 10.09 3.38
C SER A 78 3.11 9.69 3.13
N VAL A 79 2.85 8.44 2.75
CA VAL A 79 1.49 7.90 2.57
C VAL A 79 0.81 7.75 3.93
N ARG A 80 1.50 7.16 4.92
CA ARG A 80 1.01 6.98 6.29
C ARG A 80 0.59 8.30 6.93
N ALA A 81 1.39 9.36 6.76
CA ALA A 81 1.04 10.70 7.26
C ALA A 81 -0.27 11.23 6.64
N LYS A 82 -0.47 11.06 5.33
CA LYS A 82 -1.68 11.51 4.61
C LYS A 82 -2.95 10.75 5.04
N VAL A 83 -2.81 9.53 5.55
CA VAL A 83 -3.92 8.72 6.08
C VAL A 83 -4.03 8.78 7.61
N GLY A 84 -3.26 9.66 8.27
CA GLY A 84 -3.35 9.90 9.71
C GLY A 84 -2.62 8.87 10.59
N LEU A 85 -1.74 8.06 10.03
CA LEU A 85 -0.94 7.07 10.76
C LEU A 85 0.40 7.65 11.20
N GLN A 86 0.91 7.14 12.33
CA GLN A 86 2.28 7.43 12.78
C GLN A 86 3.31 6.84 11.81
N PRO A 87 4.46 7.51 11.60
CA PRO A 87 5.54 6.98 10.78
C PRO A 87 6.11 5.69 11.39
N LEU A 88 6.52 4.78 10.51
CA LEU A 88 7.27 3.58 10.89
C LEU A 88 8.74 3.96 11.09
N GLN A 89 9.36 3.32 12.08
CA GLN A 89 10.78 3.43 12.40
C GLN A 89 11.53 2.28 11.77
N PHE A 90 12.61 2.59 11.04
CA PHE A 90 13.44 1.56 10.46
C PHE A 90 14.12 0.73 11.53
N SER A 91 14.14 -0.58 11.33
CA SER A 91 14.84 -1.53 12.18
C SER A 91 15.82 -2.35 11.35
N ALA A 92 17.12 -2.19 11.64
CA ALA A 92 18.17 -2.91 10.94
C ALA A 92 18.10 -4.43 11.19
N THR A 93 17.68 -4.85 12.39
CA THR A 93 17.51 -6.27 12.74
C THR A 93 16.31 -6.89 12.03
N ILE A 94 15.19 -6.18 11.92
CA ILE A 94 14.04 -6.64 11.11
C ILE A 94 14.40 -6.66 9.63
N SER A 95 15.13 -5.65 9.12
CA SER A 95 15.59 -5.64 7.71
C SER A 95 16.53 -6.79 7.39
N LYS A 96 17.39 -7.18 8.35
CA LYS A 96 18.21 -8.39 8.23
C LYS A 96 17.34 -9.64 8.10
N ALA A 97 16.26 -9.76 8.90
CA ALA A 97 15.32 -10.88 8.80
C ALA A 97 14.65 -10.94 7.42
N ALA A 98 14.11 -9.81 6.95
CA ALA A 98 13.47 -9.69 5.64
C ALA A 98 14.41 -10.09 4.50
N ARG A 99 15.66 -9.60 4.52
CA ARG A 99 16.68 -9.95 3.51
C ARG A 99 17.04 -11.44 3.54
N LEU A 100 17.22 -12.02 4.73
CA LEU A 100 17.50 -13.45 4.88
C LEU A 100 16.32 -14.31 4.42
N HIS A 101 15.08 -13.85 4.62
CA HIS A 101 13.92 -14.55 4.12
C HIS A 101 13.80 -14.49 2.59
N ALA A 102 14.12 -13.35 1.97
CA ALA A 102 14.20 -13.24 0.51
C ALA A 102 15.24 -14.21 -0.08
N LEU A 103 16.43 -14.29 0.52
CA LEU A 103 17.47 -15.27 0.16
C LEU A 103 16.97 -16.72 0.30
N TYR A 104 16.31 -17.02 1.42
CA TYR A 104 15.71 -18.34 1.65
C TYR A 104 14.68 -18.69 0.57
N TYR A 105 13.76 -17.77 0.28
CA TYR A 105 12.71 -17.99 -0.71
C TYR A 105 13.33 -18.27 -2.08
N ASN A 106 14.27 -17.43 -2.53
CA ASN A 106 14.94 -17.60 -3.82
C ASN A 106 15.67 -18.95 -3.93
N ALA A 107 16.28 -19.45 -2.85
CA ALA A 107 17.02 -20.72 -2.87
C ALA A 107 16.13 -21.98 -2.87
N ASN A 108 14.88 -21.86 -2.40
CA ASN A 108 14.07 -23.02 -2.00
C ASN A 108 12.68 -23.10 -2.68
N HIS A 109 12.06 -22.00 -3.11
CA HIS A 109 10.65 -21.97 -3.54
C HIS A 109 10.30 -22.88 -4.73
N GLU A 110 11.24 -23.17 -5.63
CA GLU A 110 11.00 -24.11 -6.73
C GLU A 110 11.08 -25.58 -6.29
N LYS A 111 11.81 -25.86 -5.22
CA LYS A 111 12.09 -27.21 -4.71
C LYS A 111 11.07 -27.65 -3.66
N LEU A 112 10.54 -26.68 -2.92
CA LEU A 112 9.64 -26.89 -1.80
C LEU A 112 8.29 -26.25 -2.13
N ALA A 113 7.21 -27.03 -2.07
CA ALA A 113 5.85 -26.51 -2.24
C ALA A 113 5.37 -25.77 -0.98
N GLU A 114 6.09 -24.71 -0.60
CA GLU A 114 5.88 -23.96 0.64
C GLU A 114 5.10 -22.67 0.42
N ASN A 115 4.39 -22.24 1.46
CA ASN A 115 3.82 -20.91 1.50
C ASN A 115 4.96 -19.87 1.53
N SER A 116 4.86 -18.80 0.74
CA SER A 116 5.90 -17.78 0.61
C SER A 116 6.33 -17.16 1.95
N HIS A 117 5.43 -17.08 2.92
CA HIS A 117 5.67 -16.47 4.24
C HIS A 117 6.30 -17.42 5.28
N SER A 118 6.56 -18.68 4.90
CA SER A 118 7.04 -19.74 5.79
C SER A 118 8.44 -20.23 5.41
N GLN A 119 9.11 -20.89 6.36
CA GLN A 119 10.35 -21.63 6.07
C GLN A 119 10.31 -23.08 6.57
N THR A 120 10.71 -23.99 5.68
CA THR A 120 11.25 -25.34 5.87
C THR A 120 12.37 -25.50 6.90
N LYS A 121 12.10 -26.00 8.12
CA LYS A 121 13.16 -26.43 9.05
C LYS A 121 14.08 -27.46 8.37
N GLY A 122 15.38 -27.17 8.38
CA GLY A 122 16.41 -28.02 7.77
C GLY A 122 16.75 -27.69 6.31
N ALA A 123 15.97 -26.83 5.66
CA ALA A 123 16.33 -26.30 4.33
C ALA A 123 17.47 -25.28 4.44
N SER A 124 18.21 -25.10 3.33
CA SER A 124 19.34 -24.18 3.29
C SER A 124 18.89 -22.74 3.54
N GLY A 125 19.60 -22.03 4.42
CA GLY A 125 19.28 -20.66 4.80
C GLY A 125 18.11 -20.53 5.80
N PHE A 126 17.62 -21.64 6.37
CA PHE A 126 16.59 -21.61 7.41
C PHE A 126 17.03 -20.78 8.63
N THR A 127 16.20 -19.83 9.04
CA THR A 127 16.38 -19.02 10.25
C THR A 127 15.19 -19.10 11.21
N GLY A 128 14.00 -19.40 10.70
CA GLY A 128 12.78 -19.55 11.49
C GLY A 128 11.57 -19.81 10.60
N ALA A 129 10.64 -20.66 11.05
CA ALA A 129 9.50 -21.06 10.25
C ALA A 129 8.48 -19.93 10.11
N THR A 130 8.33 -19.10 11.13
CA THR A 130 7.42 -17.94 11.14
C THR A 130 8.17 -16.61 11.11
N VAL A 131 7.48 -15.54 10.68
CA VAL A 131 8.00 -14.15 10.73
C VAL A 131 8.63 -13.84 12.09
N LEU A 132 7.89 -14.05 13.19
CA LEU A 132 8.37 -13.80 14.55
C LEU A 132 9.66 -14.57 14.89
N GLU A 133 9.77 -15.84 14.49
CA GLU A 133 10.98 -16.63 14.71
C GLU A 133 12.17 -16.07 13.92
N ARG A 134 11.96 -15.65 12.66
CA ARG A 134 13.00 -15.04 11.82
C ARG A 134 13.49 -13.70 12.37
N LEU A 135 12.56 -12.88 12.88
CA LEU A 135 12.89 -11.63 13.56
C LEU A 135 13.78 -11.91 14.79
N LYS A 136 13.35 -12.84 15.66
CA LYS A 136 14.13 -13.24 16.85
C LYS A 136 15.52 -13.79 16.49
N ALA A 137 15.60 -14.66 15.48
CA ALA A 137 16.87 -15.20 14.99
C ALA A 137 17.82 -14.10 14.45
N SER A 138 17.27 -12.97 14.01
CA SER A 138 18.05 -11.80 13.56
C SER A 138 18.47 -10.86 14.70
N GLY A 139 18.12 -11.21 15.95
CA GLY A 139 18.43 -10.42 17.15
C GLY A 139 17.37 -9.38 17.50
N TRP A 140 16.21 -9.38 16.84
CA TRP A 140 15.08 -8.54 17.25
C TRP A 140 14.41 -9.13 18.49
N SER A 141 14.16 -8.29 19.50
CA SER A 141 13.44 -8.70 20.70
C SER A 141 12.15 -7.90 20.83
N PRO A 142 11.00 -8.56 21.05
CA PRO A 142 9.80 -7.84 21.41
C PRO A 142 10.00 -7.16 22.77
N GLY A 143 9.38 -6.01 22.96
CA GLY A 143 9.23 -5.38 24.28
C GLY A 143 8.30 -6.17 25.21
N PRO A 144 8.24 -5.77 26.49
CA PRO A 144 7.65 -6.58 27.57
C PRO A 144 6.14 -6.80 27.44
N ASN A 145 5.42 -5.91 26.74
CA ASN A 145 3.96 -5.91 26.66
C ASN A 145 3.40 -6.70 25.45
N GLY A 146 4.24 -7.52 24.82
CA GLY A 146 3.87 -8.33 23.65
C GLY A 146 3.74 -7.52 22.36
N TYR A 147 3.94 -8.20 21.23
CA TYR A 147 4.09 -7.59 19.91
C TYR A 147 3.32 -8.37 18.84
N THR A 148 2.77 -7.64 17.89
CA THR A 148 2.29 -8.19 16.62
C THR A 148 3.37 -8.07 15.56
N THR A 149 3.37 -9.02 14.63
CA THR A 149 4.22 -8.97 13.43
C THR A 149 3.35 -9.08 12.19
N GLY A 150 3.84 -8.56 11.08
CA GLY A 150 3.22 -8.67 9.77
C GLY A 150 4.29 -8.79 8.69
N GLU A 151 3.92 -9.39 7.57
CA GLU A 151 4.81 -9.54 6.42
C GLU A 151 4.02 -9.35 5.13
N VAL A 152 4.65 -8.69 4.16
CA VAL A 152 4.19 -8.68 2.77
C VAL A 152 5.37 -9.03 1.86
N MET A 153 5.08 -9.75 0.78
CA MET A 153 6.08 -10.16 -0.21
C MET A 153 5.61 -9.81 -1.62
N HIS A 154 6.56 -9.50 -2.49
CA HIS A 154 6.33 -9.27 -3.91
C HIS A 154 7.54 -9.74 -4.69
N PHE A 155 7.30 -10.31 -5.87
CA PHE A 155 8.34 -10.87 -6.72
C PHE A 155 8.56 -10.00 -7.95
N GLU A 156 9.66 -10.24 -8.66
CA GLU A 156 10.06 -9.55 -9.89
C GLU A 156 10.17 -8.02 -9.72
N GLN A 157 10.57 -7.56 -8.53
CA GLN A 157 10.69 -6.14 -8.20
C GLN A 157 12.09 -5.58 -8.48
N SER A 158 12.15 -4.39 -9.05
CA SER A 158 13.41 -3.67 -9.27
C SER A 158 13.84 -2.80 -8.07
N GLY A 159 12.92 -2.52 -7.16
CA GLY A 159 13.16 -1.67 -5.99
C GLY A 159 12.07 -1.84 -4.92
N SER A 160 12.41 -1.49 -3.69
CA SER A 160 11.52 -1.66 -2.53
C SER A 160 10.38 -0.64 -2.54
N LYS A 161 10.60 0.55 -3.11
CA LYS A 161 9.56 1.56 -3.27
C LYS A 161 8.47 1.08 -4.24
N GLU A 162 8.87 0.52 -5.38
CA GLU A 162 7.97 -0.05 -6.38
C GLU A 162 7.14 -1.20 -5.81
N ALA A 163 7.74 -2.03 -4.95
CA ALA A 163 7.03 -3.07 -4.21
C ALA A 163 5.95 -2.46 -3.28
N ILE A 164 6.26 -1.36 -2.59
CA ILE A 164 5.30 -0.64 -1.73
C ILE A 164 4.17 -0.04 -2.55
N GLU A 165 4.47 0.61 -3.67
CA GLU A 165 3.44 1.13 -4.58
C GLU A 165 2.51 -0.01 -5.06
N SER A 166 3.08 -1.17 -5.40
CA SER A 166 2.33 -2.36 -5.81
C SER A 166 1.45 -2.91 -4.69
N TRP A 167 1.96 -3.08 -3.48
CA TRP A 167 1.16 -3.53 -2.33
C TRP A 167 0.04 -2.54 -1.98
N LEU A 168 0.31 -1.23 -2.02
CA LEU A 168 -0.69 -0.19 -1.83
C LEU A 168 -1.80 -0.25 -2.89
N ASN A 169 -1.59 -0.87 -4.05
CA ASN A 169 -2.61 -1.04 -5.08
C ASN A 169 -3.48 -2.31 -4.91
N THR A 170 -3.23 -3.12 -3.87
CA THR A 170 -4.01 -4.33 -3.55
C THR A 170 -4.86 -4.14 -2.28
N ALA A 171 -5.73 -5.09 -1.94
CA ALA A 171 -6.61 -4.96 -0.77
C ALA A 171 -5.90 -5.43 0.50
N TYR A 172 -5.44 -6.67 0.52
CA TYR A 172 -4.98 -7.35 1.73
C TYR A 172 -3.55 -6.95 2.11
N HIS A 173 -2.64 -6.76 1.15
CA HIS A 173 -1.33 -6.20 1.48
C HIS A 173 -1.44 -4.76 1.98
N ARG A 174 -2.34 -3.95 1.38
CA ARG A 174 -2.61 -2.57 1.83
C ARG A 174 -3.08 -2.54 3.28
N GLU A 175 -3.96 -3.46 3.69
CA GLU A 175 -4.42 -3.59 5.08
C GLU A 175 -3.26 -3.76 6.06
N ILE A 176 -2.25 -4.54 5.67
CA ILE A 176 -1.08 -4.83 6.49
C ILE A 176 -0.18 -3.59 6.56
N ILE A 177 0.25 -3.03 5.42
CA ILE A 177 1.23 -1.92 5.38
C ILE A 177 0.68 -0.60 5.94
N LEU A 178 -0.65 -0.37 5.84
CA LEU A 178 -1.33 0.77 6.44
C LEU A 178 -1.99 0.43 7.79
N SER A 179 -1.59 -0.66 8.43
CA SER A 179 -2.04 -0.93 9.79
C SER A 179 -1.41 0.04 10.79
N HIS A 180 -2.23 0.54 11.71
CA HIS A 180 -1.78 1.34 12.86
C HIS A 180 -1.06 0.50 13.93
N LYS A 181 -1.17 -0.84 13.81
CA LYS A 181 -0.56 -1.78 14.74
C LYS A 181 0.95 -1.81 14.72
N TYR A 182 1.56 -1.36 13.63
CA TYR A 182 3.01 -1.43 13.45
C TYR A 182 3.68 -0.10 13.74
N LYS A 183 4.85 -0.19 14.37
CA LYS A 183 5.74 0.93 14.71
C LYS A 183 7.13 0.79 14.08
N GLU A 184 7.55 -0.44 13.83
CA GLU A 184 8.85 -0.76 13.23
C GLU A 184 8.66 -1.42 11.87
N ILE A 185 9.63 -1.21 11.00
CA ILE A 185 9.68 -1.77 9.65
C ILE A 185 11.08 -2.28 9.32
N GLY A 186 11.15 -3.44 8.69
CA GLY A 186 12.33 -3.91 7.98
C GLY A 186 12.02 -4.14 6.51
N ILE A 187 12.99 -3.82 5.66
CA ILE A 187 12.86 -3.87 4.20
C ILE A 187 14.01 -4.71 3.65
N GLY A 188 13.69 -5.74 2.88
CA GLY A 188 14.66 -6.60 2.20
C GLY A 188 14.29 -6.80 0.74
N LEU A 189 15.27 -6.65 -0.15
CA LEU A 189 15.13 -6.97 -1.58
C LEU A 189 16.34 -7.78 -2.02
N VAL A 190 16.10 -8.96 -2.60
CA VAL A 190 17.14 -9.85 -3.11
C VAL A 190 16.66 -10.49 -4.41
N ASP A 191 17.38 -10.24 -5.50
CA ASP A 191 17.13 -10.82 -6.84
C ASP A 191 15.66 -10.79 -7.26
N GLY A 192 14.99 -9.65 -7.07
CA GLY A 192 13.59 -9.45 -7.43
C GLY A 192 12.57 -9.82 -6.34
N THR A 193 12.98 -10.47 -5.27
CA THR A 193 12.10 -10.81 -4.14
C THR A 193 12.14 -9.73 -3.08
N ALA A 194 11.09 -8.92 -3.02
CA ALA A 194 10.85 -7.91 -2.00
C ALA A 194 10.11 -8.51 -0.81
N VAL A 195 10.60 -8.22 0.40
CA VAL A 195 10.01 -8.60 1.68
C VAL A 195 9.96 -7.37 2.57
N MET A 196 8.79 -7.05 3.08
CA MET A 196 8.63 -6.06 4.14
C MET A 196 8.06 -6.75 5.38
N ASP A 197 8.85 -6.71 6.44
CA ASP A 197 8.47 -7.18 7.77
C ASP A 197 8.10 -5.98 8.64
N LEU A 198 7.05 -6.13 9.42
CA LEU A 198 6.49 -5.10 10.28
C LEU A 198 6.37 -5.64 11.71
N ALA A 199 6.63 -4.78 12.69
CA ALA A 199 6.43 -5.11 14.08
C ALA A 199 5.84 -3.94 14.86
N GLY A 200 5.08 -4.24 15.90
CA GLY A 200 4.60 -3.22 16.83
C GLY A 200 3.97 -3.81 18.08
N PRO A 201 3.81 -3.01 19.14
CA PRO A 201 3.24 -3.46 20.41
C PRO A 201 1.76 -3.81 20.25
N TYR A 202 1.24 -4.65 21.16
CA TYR A 202 -0.20 -4.96 21.21
C TYR A 202 -1.09 -3.76 21.54
N ASP A 203 -0.54 -2.71 22.15
CA ASP A 203 -1.18 -1.40 22.32
C ASP A 203 -0.69 -0.43 21.24
N PRO A 204 -1.41 -0.32 20.11
CA PRO A 204 -0.93 0.39 18.94
C PRO A 204 -1.16 1.89 19.04
N ALA A 205 -0.44 2.66 18.22
CA ALA A 205 -0.67 4.10 18.16
C ALA A 205 -2.06 4.39 17.55
N PRO A 206 -2.78 5.41 18.03
CA PRO A 206 -4.09 5.76 17.46
C PRO A 206 -3.96 6.27 16.03
N ILE A 207 -5.05 6.12 15.26
CA ILE A 207 -5.18 6.77 13.96
C ILE A 207 -5.68 8.20 14.18
N LYS A 208 -5.04 9.21 13.59
CA LYS A 208 -5.54 10.59 13.65
C LYS A 208 -6.93 10.66 13.01
N GLY A 209 -7.92 11.09 13.77
CA GLY A 209 -9.33 11.09 13.34
C GLY A 209 -10.05 9.74 13.51
N GLY A 210 -9.34 8.68 13.94
CA GLY A 210 -9.89 7.36 14.24
C GLY A 210 -10.15 6.47 13.02
N ILE A 211 -9.82 6.93 11.80
CA ILE A 211 -10.02 6.18 10.56
C ILE A 211 -8.96 6.58 9.52
N ALA A 212 -8.41 5.59 8.82
CA ALA A 212 -7.48 5.78 7.70
C ALA A 212 -8.20 5.40 6.40
N VAL A 213 -8.18 6.28 5.40
CA VAL A 213 -8.83 6.05 4.10
C VAL A 213 -7.81 6.01 2.97
N PHE A 214 -8.01 5.12 2.00
CA PHE A 214 -7.15 5.01 0.83
C PHE A 214 -7.99 4.71 -0.43
N PRO A 215 -7.77 5.37 -1.59
CA PRO A 215 -6.89 6.52 -1.82
C PRO A 215 -7.10 7.64 -0.79
N TYR A 216 -6.01 8.27 -0.35
CA TYR A 216 -6.11 9.34 0.65
C TYR A 216 -6.81 10.56 0.07
N ASN A 217 -7.32 11.44 0.93
CA ASN A 217 -8.03 12.64 0.47
C ASN A 217 -7.15 13.52 -0.43
N GLY A 218 -7.64 13.83 -1.63
CA GLY A 218 -6.93 14.60 -2.64
C GLY A 218 -5.87 13.82 -3.42
N MET A 219 -5.78 12.49 -3.27
CA MET A 219 -4.83 11.67 -4.03
C MET A 219 -5.06 11.83 -5.53
N LYS A 220 -3.97 12.00 -6.28
CA LYS A 220 -3.95 12.14 -7.74
C LYS A 220 -3.24 10.95 -8.36
N ASN A 221 -3.47 10.74 -9.66
CA ASN A 221 -2.86 9.66 -10.43
C ASN A 221 -3.11 8.28 -9.80
N VAL A 222 -4.34 8.06 -9.31
CA VAL A 222 -4.79 6.75 -8.85
C VAL A 222 -5.05 5.85 -10.06
N ASP A 223 -4.71 4.57 -9.98
CA ASP A 223 -5.05 3.64 -11.06
C ASP A 223 -6.57 3.57 -11.25
N VAL A 224 -7.01 3.12 -12.43
CA VAL A 224 -8.44 3.06 -12.76
C VAL A 224 -9.11 1.78 -12.30
N GLY A 225 -8.35 0.70 -12.08
CA GLY A 225 -8.89 -0.64 -11.93
C GLY A 225 -8.00 -1.56 -11.10
N PHE A 226 -8.61 -2.66 -10.66
CA PHE A 226 -7.93 -3.79 -10.04
C PHE A 226 -8.29 -5.07 -10.79
N TYR A 227 -7.28 -5.85 -11.17
CA TYR A 227 -7.41 -6.96 -12.13
C TYR A 227 -7.13 -8.33 -11.49
N GLY A 228 -7.44 -8.47 -10.20
CA GLY A 228 -7.28 -9.74 -9.48
C GLY A 228 -5.83 -10.13 -9.17
N LEU A 229 -4.89 -9.18 -9.24
CA LEU A 229 -3.46 -9.40 -8.98
C LEU A 229 -3.15 -9.37 -7.47
N GLU A 230 -3.75 -10.31 -6.73
CA GLU A 230 -3.48 -10.53 -5.31
C GLU A 230 -3.79 -11.99 -4.95
N ASN A 231 -3.03 -12.58 -4.02
CA ASN A 231 -3.30 -13.92 -3.50
C ASN A 231 -3.43 -13.89 -1.97
N PRO A 232 -4.60 -14.22 -1.39
CA PRO A 232 -5.85 -14.58 -2.07
C PRO A 232 -6.46 -13.40 -2.84
N ASN A 233 -7.12 -13.68 -3.97
CA ASN A 233 -7.76 -12.62 -4.79
C ASN A 233 -9.09 -12.18 -4.15
N PRO A 234 -9.23 -10.89 -3.74
CA PRO A 234 -10.44 -10.40 -3.10
C PRO A 234 -11.69 -10.46 -3.99
N LEU A 235 -11.54 -10.42 -5.32
CA LEU A 235 -12.67 -10.42 -6.25
C LEU A 235 -13.33 -11.79 -6.42
N SER A 236 -12.63 -12.87 -6.03
CA SER A 236 -13.10 -14.25 -6.22
C SER A 236 -14.49 -14.48 -5.61
N LYS A 237 -14.77 -13.86 -4.45
CA LYS A 237 -16.05 -14.00 -3.74
C LYS A 237 -17.23 -13.34 -4.45
N PHE A 238 -16.95 -12.38 -5.33
CA PHE A 238 -17.98 -11.70 -6.15
C PHE A 238 -18.11 -12.32 -7.54
N ASN A 239 -17.30 -13.36 -7.85
CA ASN A 239 -17.26 -14.01 -9.15
C ASN A 239 -16.98 -13.04 -10.31
N VAL A 240 -16.10 -12.05 -10.09
CA VAL A 240 -15.64 -11.10 -11.10
C VAL A 240 -14.12 -11.17 -11.26
N LYS A 241 -13.64 -10.85 -12.46
CA LYS A 241 -12.20 -10.87 -12.78
C LYS A 241 -11.52 -9.53 -12.51
N GLU A 242 -12.28 -8.45 -12.57
CA GLU A 242 -11.79 -7.09 -12.41
C GLU A 242 -12.83 -6.22 -11.70
N SER A 243 -12.36 -5.10 -11.17
CA SER A 243 -13.15 -4.02 -10.59
C SER A 243 -12.52 -2.68 -10.96
N GLY A 244 -13.20 -1.58 -10.64
CA GLY A 244 -12.52 -0.29 -10.49
C GLY A 244 -11.49 -0.34 -9.36
N TYR A 245 -10.75 0.75 -9.21
CA TYR A 245 -9.70 0.85 -8.19
C TYR A 245 -10.24 0.55 -6.78
N ILE A 246 -9.49 -0.24 -6.00
CA ILE A 246 -9.89 -0.62 -4.66
C ILE A 246 -9.87 0.60 -3.74
N ILE A 247 -10.99 0.89 -3.11
CA ILE A 247 -11.10 1.93 -2.08
C ILE A 247 -11.20 1.22 -0.72
N SER A 248 -10.54 1.76 0.30
CA SER A 248 -10.52 1.17 1.65
C SER A 248 -10.67 2.22 2.74
N ALA A 249 -11.34 1.86 3.82
CA ALA A 249 -11.43 2.63 5.05
C ALA A 249 -11.19 1.73 6.26
N THR A 250 -10.06 1.93 6.95
CA THR A 250 -9.67 1.17 8.15
C THR A 250 -9.93 2.00 9.40
N ALA A 251 -10.93 1.59 10.17
CA ALA A 251 -11.24 2.16 11.46
C ALA A 251 -10.23 1.71 12.52
N GLN A 252 -9.98 2.56 13.51
CA GLN A 252 -9.09 2.25 14.63
C GLN A 252 -9.59 1.02 15.43
N ASN A 253 -10.91 0.92 15.59
CA ASN A 253 -11.61 -0.16 16.30
C ASN A 253 -12.62 -0.86 15.38
N GLU A 254 -13.24 -1.93 15.88
CA GLU A 254 -14.31 -2.67 15.21
C GLU A 254 -15.41 -1.72 14.70
N MET A 255 -15.70 -1.79 13.40
CA MET A 255 -16.76 -1.07 12.71
C MET A 255 -18.04 -1.92 12.79
N VAL A 256 -18.97 -1.54 13.66
CA VAL A 256 -20.19 -2.31 13.95
C VAL A 256 -21.34 -1.98 13.00
N TRP A 257 -21.26 -0.82 12.34
CA TRP A 257 -22.21 -0.39 11.32
C TRP A 257 -21.50 0.53 10.32
N HIS A 258 -21.90 0.47 9.05
CA HIS A 258 -21.45 1.40 8.01
C HIS A 258 -22.46 1.56 6.88
N LYS A 259 -22.32 2.68 6.16
CA LYS A 259 -22.93 2.94 4.86
C LYS A 259 -22.00 3.85 4.07
N ALA A 260 -21.65 3.45 2.85
CA ALA A 260 -20.84 4.26 1.95
C ALA A 260 -21.57 4.61 0.65
N ASP A 261 -21.21 5.74 0.07
CA ASP A 261 -21.68 6.20 -1.24
C ASP A 261 -20.45 6.68 -2.03
N ILE A 262 -20.39 6.34 -3.32
CA ILE A 262 -19.33 6.78 -4.24
C ILE A 262 -20.01 7.49 -5.41
N THR A 263 -19.58 8.71 -5.71
CA THR A 263 -20.06 9.46 -6.88
C THR A 263 -18.88 9.89 -7.74
N ASP A 264 -19.11 9.99 -9.04
CA ASP A 264 -18.17 10.63 -9.97
C ASP A 264 -18.32 12.17 -9.94
N GLU A 265 -17.48 12.90 -10.69
CA GLU A 265 -17.46 14.37 -10.61
C GLU A 265 -18.70 15.03 -11.23
N SER A 266 -19.49 14.28 -12.01
CA SER A 266 -20.81 14.71 -12.49
C SER A 266 -21.93 14.49 -11.47
N GLY A 267 -21.62 13.84 -10.35
CA GLY A 267 -22.57 13.44 -9.32
C GLY A 267 -23.27 12.11 -9.62
N ALA A 268 -22.83 11.36 -10.63
CA ALA A 268 -23.40 10.06 -10.94
C ALA A 268 -22.93 9.00 -9.94
N ASP A 269 -23.85 8.13 -9.52
CA ASP A 269 -23.53 7.03 -8.59
C ASP A 269 -22.59 6.01 -9.22
N VAL A 270 -21.61 5.55 -8.45
CA VAL A 270 -20.65 4.52 -8.81
C VAL A 270 -20.94 3.27 -7.96
N PRO A 271 -21.63 2.25 -8.52
CA PRO A 271 -21.95 1.05 -7.76
C PRO A 271 -20.69 0.25 -7.44
N TYR A 272 -20.67 -0.39 -6.28
CA TYR A 272 -19.53 -1.18 -5.80
C TYR A 272 -19.96 -2.51 -5.16
N PHE A 273 -19.02 -3.44 -5.04
CA PHE A 273 -19.07 -4.55 -4.09
C PHE A 273 -18.32 -4.15 -2.82
N GLU A 274 -18.67 -4.73 -1.68
CA GLU A 274 -17.99 -4.44 -0.42
C GLU A 274 -17.55 -5.68 0.36
N GLU A 275 -16.51 -5.50 1.15
CA GLU A 275 -16.02 -6.47 2.13
C GLU A 275 -15.63 -5.75 3.42
N LEU A 276 -16.26 -6.10 4.54
CA LEU A 276 -15.75 -5.74 5.87
C LEU A 276 -14.79 -6.84 6.37
N ARG A 277 -13.49 -6.59 6.27
CA ARG A 277 -12.43 -7.52 6.68
C ARG A 277 -11.92 -7.17 8.09
N ASN A 278 -11.54 -8.21 8.85
CA ASN A 278 -11.08 -8.10 10.25
C ASN A 278 -11.99 -7.28 11.18
N LYS A 279 -13.26 -7.11 10.78
CA LYS A 279 -14.28 -6.28 11.45
C LYS A 279 -13.98 -4.78 11.50
N ASN A 280 -12.90 -4.27 10.91
CA ASN A 280 -12.54 -2.85 11.00
C ASN A 280 -12.06 -2.22 9.68
N THR A 281 -11.78 -3.02 8.65
CA THR A 281 -11.39 -2.51 7.33
C THR A 281 -12.49 -2.76 6.33
N LEU A 282 -13.15 -1.69 5.88
CA LEU A 282 -14.11 -1.74 4.78
C LEU A 282 -13.37 -1.57 3.45
N PHE A 283 -13.50 -2.54 2.56
CA PHE A 283 -13.11 -2.43 1.16
C PHE A 283 -14.34 -2.20 0.29
N MET A 284 -14.21 -1.30 -0.67
CA MET A 284 -15.19 -1.03 -1.72
C MET A 284 -14.52 -1.25 -3.07
N TYR A 285 -15.12 -2.10 -3.89
CA TYR A 285 -14.66 -2.50 -5.22
C TYR A 285 -15.66 -1.98 -6.25
N PRO A 286 -15.44 -0.82 -6.90
CA PRO A 286 -16.36 -0.32 -7.93
C PRO A 286 -16.61 -1.39 -8.99
N LYS A 287 -17.88 -1.58 -9.40
CA LYS A 287 -18.26 -2.70 -10.28
C LYS A 287 -17.71 -2.58 -11.71
N SER A 288 -17.22 -1.40 -12.08
CA SER A 288 -16.63 -1.11 -13.38
C SER A 288 -15.29 -0.41 -13.18
N VAL A 289 -14.39 -0.58 -14.16
CA VAL A 289 -13.16 0.21 -14.27
C VAL A 289 -13.52 1.69 -14.27
N LEU A 290 -12.78 2.47 -13.48
CA LEU A 290 -13.00 3.90 -13.33
C LEU A 290 -12.56 4.65 -14.60
N LYS A 291 -13.19 5.80 -14.87
CA LYS A 291 -12.78 6.71 -15.94
C LYS A 291 -11.40 7.29 -15.60
N GLU A 292 -10.59 7.54 -16.62
CA GLU A 292 -9.29 8.20 -16.49
C GLU A 292 -9.44 9.70 -16.22
N ASN A 293 -8.44 10.31 -15.56
CA ASN A 293 -8.40 11.75 -15.27
C ASN A 293 -9.69 12.28 -14.62
N HIS A 294 -10.35 11.44 -13.81
CA HIS A 294 -11.68 11.70 -13.30
C HIS A 294 -11.68 11.72 -11.78
N THR A 295 -12.42 12.66 -11.20
CA THR A 295 -12.50 12.78 -9.75
C THR A 295 -13.68 11.97 -9.21
N TYR A 296 -13.40 11.18 -8.18
CA TYR A 296 -14.37 10.40 -7.44
C TYR A 296 -14.45 10.92 -6.01
N LYS A 297 -15.68 11.03 -5.50
CA LYS A 297 -15.97 11.41 -4.12
C LYS A 297 -16.54 10.20 -3.39
N VAL A 298 -16.01 9.92 -2.21
CA VAL A 298 -16.48 8.85 -1.33
C VAL A 298 -17.02 9.50 -0.06
N SER A 299 -18.21 9.09 0.36
CA SER A 299 -18.79 9.45 1.66
C SER A 299 -19.04 8.17 2.45
N LEU A 300 -18.58 8.13 3.70
CA LEU A 300 -18.76 7.00 4.59
C LEU A 300 -19.35 7.48 5.91
N SER A 301 -20.51 6.96 6.27
CA SER A 301 -21.04 7.01 7.62
C SER A 301 -20.78 5.68 8.31
N TYR A 302 -20.28 5.70 9.55
CA TYR A 302 -19.88 4.48 10.25
C TYR A 302 -20.02 4.61 11.76
N GLU A 303 -20.15 3.49 12.46
CA GLU A 303 -20.17 3.42 13.92
C GLU A 303 -19.06 2.46 14.38
N MET A 304 -18.28 2.90 15.36
CA MET A 304 -17.20 2.11 15.94
C MET A 304 -17.59 1.62 17.32
N LYS A 305 -17.26 0.36 17.61
CA LYS A 305 -17.40 -0.20 18.95
C LYS A 305 -16.66 0.66 19.97
N GLY A 306 -17.35 1.01 21.05
CA GLY A 306 -16.81 1.83 22.13
C GLY A 306 -16.76 3.34 21.83
N LYS A 307 -17.25 3.81 20.68
CA LYS A 307 -17.42 5.24 20.37
C LYS A 307 -18.89 5.54 20.12
N ALA A 308 -19.47 6.42 20.91
CA ALA A 308 -20.89 6.75 20.81
C ALA A 308 -21.21 7.53 19.51
N GLY A 309 -22.26 7.09 18.83
CA GLY A 309 -22.85 7.79 17.69
C GLY A 309 -22.16 7.52 16.34
N LYS A 310 -22.91 7.76 15.27
CA LYS A 310 -22.41 7.65 13.90
C LYS A 310 -21.40 8.76 13.61
N GLN A 311 -20.29 8.38 13.02
CA GLN A 311 -19.25 9.25 12.48
C GLN A 311 -19.44 9.37 10.97
N GLN A 312 -18.94 10.45 10.39
CA GLN A 312 -18.96 10.65 8.94
C GLN A 312 -17.61 11.16 8.46
N ILE A 313 -17.17 10.64 7.32
CA ILE A 313 -16.00 11.12 6.60
C ILE A 313 -16.34 11.19 5.11
N THR A 314 -15.86 12.24 4.45
CA THR A 314 -15.96 12.42 3.01
C THR A 314 -14.59 12.77 2.47
N TRP A 315 -14.17 12.12 1.39
CA TRP A 315 -12.91 12.41 0.72
C TRP A 315 -13.05 12.24 -0.78
N SER A 316 -12.05 12.70 -1.53
CA SER A 316 -12.00 12.50 -2.97
C SER A 316 -10.62 12.06 -3.43
N PHE A 317 -10.58 11.47 -4.62
CA PHE A 317 -9.35 11.15 -5.33
C PHE A 317 -9.57 11.31 -6.84
N THR A 318 -8.48 11.45 -7.59
CA THR A 318 -8.51 11.59 -9.04
C THR A 318 -7.67 10.49 -9.67
N THR A 319 -8.29 9.76 -10.60
CA THR A 319 -7.59 8.75 -11.40
C THR A 319 -6.61 9.39 -12.37
N GLY A 320 -5.54 8.68 -12.73
CA GLY A 320 -4.61 9.09 -13.78
C GLY A 320 -5.05 8.62 -15.16
N ALA A 321 -4.19 8.86 -16.16
CA ALA A 321 -4.30 8.19 -17.46
C ALA A 321 -3.97 6.69 -17.31
N ALA A 322 -4.63 5.84 -18.11
CA ALA A 322 -4.35 4.41 -18.10
C ALA A 322 -2.89 4.16 -18.56
N GLY A 323 -2.17 3.34 -17.80
CA GLY A 323 -0.76 3.03 -18.07
C GLY A 323 0.25 4.04 -17.53
N SER A 324 -0.16 4.98 -16.66
CA SER A 324 0.78 5.91 -16.02
C SER A 324 1.74 5.26 -15.01
N LYS A 325 1.57 3.98 -14.68
CA LYS A 325 2.52 3.17 -13.92
C LYS A 325 2.49 1.72 -14.40
N SER A 326 3.63 1.24 -14.90
CA SER A 326 3.90 -0.14 -15.30
C SER A 326 5.04 -0.70 -14.47
#